data_AF-A0A932E8C0-F1
#
_entry.id   AF-A0A932E8C0-F1
#
_cell.length_a   1.000
_cell.length_b   1.000
_cell.length_c   1.000
_cell.angle_alpha   90.00
_cell.angle_beta   90.00
_cell.angle_gamma   90.00
#
_symmetry.space_group_name_H-M   'P 1'
#
loop_
_entity.id
_entity.type
_entity.pdbx_description
1 polymer ?
#
loop_
_entity_poly.entity_id
_entity_poly.type
_entity_poly.pdbx_seq_one_letter_code
_entity_poly.pdbx_strand_id
1 'polypeptide(L)'
;MRDFVLAALIHLAVPATGVGAYFYLLRTMARRRISPEIWLPFLVIFAVYGAALVLLLTMLFWLWSGMASIGAAVLVFLAPLVMLAQTLVLWPKRQQSHFHATAFWLSFAYTPSIVVVWLVARYAAT
;
A
#
# COMPACT_ATOMS: atom_id res chain seq x y z
N MET A 1 -20.67 -14.85 15.41
CA MET A 1 -20.76 -13.37 15.40
C MET A 1 -19.40 -12.70 15.37
N ARG A 2 -18.42 -13.10 16.20
CA ARG A 2 -17.06 -12.54 16.20
C ARG A 2 -16.41 -12.52 14.81
N ASP A 3 -16.46 -13.62 14.08
CA ASP A 3 -15.77 -13.73 12.78
C ASP A 3 -16.42 -12.82 11.73
N PHE A 4 -17.74 -12.66 11.75
CA PHE A 4 -18.45 -11.71 10.88
C PHE A 4 -18.03 -10.25 11.15
N VAL A 5 -17.90 -9.88 12.43
CA VAL A 5 -17.42 -8.53 12.82
C VAL A 5 -15.99 -8.31 12.34
N LEU A 6 -15.10 -9.30 12.52
CA LEU A 6 -13.72 -9.21 12.04
C LEU A 6 -13.65 -9.10 10.51
N ALA A 7 -14.44 -9.89 9.78
CA ALA A 7 -14.51 -9.80 8.33
C ALA A 7 -14.95 -8.40 7.87
N ALA A 8 -15.99 -7.85 8.49
CA ALA A 8 -16.48 -6.51 8.20
C ALA A 8 -15.42 -5.44 8.52
N LEU A 9 -14.72 -5.55 9.65
CA LEU A 9 -13.65 -4.60 10.00
C LEU A 9 -12.51 -4.64 8.98
N ILE A 10 -12.03 -5.84 8.61
CA ILE A 10 -10.87 -5.99 7.73
C ILE A 10 -11.23 -5.64 6.27
N HIS A 11 -12.36 -6.10 5.76
CA HIS A 11 -12.69 -5.99 4.34
C HIS A 11 -13.54 -4.77 4.00
N LEU A 12 -14.16 -4.10 4.98
CA LEU A 12 -14.95 -2.89 4.75
C LEU A 12 -14.34 -1.68 5.46
N ALA A 13 -14.05 -1.77 6.76
CA ALA A 13 -13.59 -0.60 7.51
C ALA A 13 -12.17 -0.16 7.09
N VAL A 14 -11.24 -1.09 6.88
CA VAL A 14 -9.88 -0.76 6.42
C VAL A 14 -9.90 -0.13 5.01
N PRO A 15 -10.57 -0.70 4.00
CA PRO A 15 -10.68 -0.02 2.70
C PRO A 15 -11.38 1.33 2.77
N ALA A 16 -12.48 1.44 3.53
CA ALA A 16 -13.22 2.71 3.66
C ALA A 16 -12.37 3.81 4.30
N THR A 17 -11.58 3.48 5.34
CA THR A 17 -10.65 4.43 5.96
C THR A 17 -9.52 4.82 5.01
N GLY A 18 -8.97 3.87 4.22
CA GLY A 18 -8.00 4.15 3.17
C GLY A 18 -8.52 5.12 2.11
N VAL A 19 -9.73 4.89 1.60
CA VAL A 19 -10.40 5.77 0.63
C VAL A 19 -10.66 7.15 1.23
N GLY A 20 -11.15 7.22 2.48
CA GLY A 20 -11.37 8.48 3.18
C GLY A 20 -10.07 9.28 3.36
N ALA A 21 -8.99 8.62 3.78
CA ALA A 21 -7.67 9.22 3.92
C ALA A 21 -7.10 9.71 2.58
N TYR A 22 -7.29 8.96 1.50
CA TYR A 22 -6.88 9.36 0.15
C TYR A 22 -7.62 10.63 -0.30
N PHE A 23 -8.96 10.69 -0.15
CA PHE A 23 -9.71 11.90 -0.49
C PHE A 23 -9.32 13.11 0.38
N TYR A 24 -9.06 12.88 1.66
CA TYR A 24 -8.55 13.93 2.54
C TYR A 24 -7.19 14.47 2.07
N LEU A 25 -6.29 13.58 1.64
CA LEU A 25 -5.00 13.94 1.08
C LEU A 25 -5.15 14.74 -0.23
N LEU A 26 -6.02 14.29 -1.14
CA LEU A 26 -6.32 15.01 -2.39
C LEU A 26 -6.84 16.42 -2.12
N ARG A 27 -7.79 16.57 -1.19
CA ARG A 27 -8.31 17.88 -0.78
C ARG A 27 -7.21 18.78 -0.21
N THR A 28 -6.30 18.20 0.57
CA THR A 28 -5.17 18.93 1.15
C THR A 28 -4.19 19.41 0.07
N MET A 29 -3.89 18.55 -0.91
CA MET A 29 -3.03 18.90 -2.06
C MET A 29 -3.66 19.97 -2.95
N ALA A 30 -4.97 19.86 -3.23
CA ALA A 30 -5.72 20.85 -4.00
C ALA A 30 -5.72 22.22 -3.33
N ARG A 31 -5.95 22.28 -2.01
CA ARG A 31 -5.89 23.54 -1.22
C ARG A 31 -4.50 24.19 -1.27
N ARG A 32 -3.44 23.40 -1.39
CA ARG A 32 -2.05 23.85 -1.47
C ARG A 32 -1.57 24.07 -2.92
N ARG A 33 -2.46 24.00 -3.91
CA ARG A 33 -2.15 24.18 -5.34
C ARG A 33 -1.03 23.26 -5.84
N ILE A 34 -0.95 22.04 -5.29
CA ILE A 34 0.01 21.04 -5.74
C ILE A 34 -0.46 20.46 -7.08
N SER A 35 0.49 20.22 -7.99
CA SER A 35 0.25 19.63 -9.30
C SER A 35 -0.57 18.34 -9.22
N PRO A 36 -1.59 18.14 -10.08
CA PRO A 36 -2.43 16.93 -10.06
C PRO A 36 -1.68 15.65 -10.49
N GLU A 37 -0.49 15.78 -11.06
CA GLU A 37 0.33 14.64 -11.49
C GLU A 37 0.68 13.66 -10.35
N ILE A 38 0.69 14.15 -9.10
CA ILE A 38 1.03 13.34 -7.92
C ILE A 38 -0.17 12.53 -7.39
N TRP A 39 -1.39 12.77 -7.90
CA TRP A 39 -2.60 12.12 -7.41
C TRP A 39 -2.59 10.62 -7.71
N LEU A 40 -2.28 10.24 -8.96
CA LEU A 40 -2.21 8.84 -9.36
C LEU A 40 -1.10 8.06 -8.61
N PRO A 41 0.14 8.59 -8.44
CA PRO A 41 1.13 7.99 -7.55
C PRO A 41 0.62 7.70 -6.14
N PHE A 42 -0.12 8.63 -5.52
CA PHE A 42 -0.69 8.38 -4.20
C PHE A 42 -1.79 7.32 -4.24
N LEU A 43 -2.62 7.27 -5.28
CA LEU A 43 -3.62 6.20 -5.42
C LEU A 43 -2.95 4.82 -5.43
N VAL A 44 -1.88 4.68 -6.21
CA VAL A 44 -1.10 3.44 -6.30
C VAL A 44 -0.48 3.08 -4.95
N ILE A 45 0.13 4.04 -4.25
CA ILE A 45 0.67 3.83 -2.89
C ILE A 45 -0.43 3.36 -1.94
N PHE A 46 -1.59 4.02 -1.92
CA PHE A 46 -2.71 3.63 -1.07
C PHE A 46 -3.22 2.23 -1.40
N ALA A 47 -3.33 1.88 -2.68
CA ALA A 47 -3.75 0.55 -3.11
C ALA A 47 -2.75 -0.53 -2.67
N VAL A 48 -1.45 -0.31 -2.87
CA VAL A 48 -0.39 -1.27 -2.53
C VAL A 48 -0.27 -1.45 -1.02
N TYR A 49 -0.12 -0.36 -0.26
CA TYR A 49 0.00 -0.43 1.20
C TYR A 49 -1.31 -0.89 1.86
N GLY A 50 -2.46 -0.47 1.32
CA GLY A 50 -3.77 -0.90 1.80
C GLY A 50 -3.98 -2.40 1.57
N ALA A 51 -3.66 -2.92 0.39
CA ALA A 51 -3.73 -4.35 0.12
C ALA A 51 -2.75 -5.15 0.99
N ALA A 52 -1.53 -4.64 1.21
CA ALA A 52 -0.56 -5.27 2.12
C ALA A 52 -1.09 -5.31 3.57
N LEU A 53 -1.71 -4.24 4.05
CA LEU A 53 -2.33 -4.19 5.37
C LEU A 53 -3.50 -5.18 5.49
N VAL A 54 -4.39 -5.23 4.50
CA VAL A 54 -5.51 -6.19 4.48
C VAL A 54 -5.00 -7.62 4.50
N LEU A 55 -3.96 -7.94 3.71
CA LEU A 55 -3.36 -9.27 3.71
C LEU A 55 -2.74 -9.61 5.08
N LEU A 56 -2.01 -8.67 5.69
CA LEU A 56 -1.43 -8.86 7.03
C LEU A 56 -2.51 -9.12 8.08
N LEU A 57 -3.58 -8.34 8.08
CA LEU A 57 -4.71 -8.55 8.99
C LEU A 57 -5.41 -9.89 8.72
N THR A 58 -5.50 -10.30 7.46
CA THR A 58 -6.06 -11.60 7.08
C THR A 58 -5.20 -12.74 7.62
N MET A 59 -3.87 -12.63 7.55
CA MET A 59 -2.94 -13.61 8.16
C MET A 59 -3.10 -13.72 9.67
N LEU A 60 -3.32 -12.59 10.36
CA LEU A 60 -3.40 -12.55 11.81
C LEU A 60 -4.74 -13.07 12.37
N PHE A 61 -5.83 -12.82 11.65
CA PHE A 61 -7.18 -13.05 12.19
C PHE A 61 -7.97 -14.13 11.44
N TRP A 62 -7.46 -14.66 10.32
CA TRP A 62 -8.18 -15.61 9.49
C TRP A 62 -7.33 -16.78 9.00
N LEU A 63 -8.00 -17.87 8.65
CA LEU A 63 -7.40 -18.97 7.89
C LEU A 63 -6.99 -18.50 6.49
N TRP A 64 -5.76 -18.83 6.12
CA TRP A 64 -5.25 -18.57 4.79
C TRP A 64 -6.14 -19.22 3.72
N SER A 65 -6.56 -18.45 2.72
CA SER A 65 -7.40 -18.92 1.62
C SER A 65 -6.66 -18.82 0.29
N GLY A 66 -7.15 -19.55 -0.72
CA GLY A 66 -6.63 -19.43 -2.09
C GLY A 66 -6.72 -17.99 -2.63
N MET A 67 -7.75 -17.24 -2.24
CA MET A 67 -7.88 -15.82 -2.61
C MET A 67 -6.80 -14.95 -1.95
N ALA A 68 -6.45 -15.24 -0.70
CA ALA A 68 -5.34 -14.56 -0.02
C ALA A 68 -4.00 -14.85 -0.72
N SER A 69 -3.78 -16.07 -1.24
CA SER A 69 -2.60 -16.41 -2.04
C SER A 69 -2.48 -15.56 -3.30
N ILE A 70 -3.59 -15.27 -3.99
CA ILE A 70 -3.58 -14.43 -5.20
C ILE A 70 -3.18 -13.00 -4.82
N GLY A 71 -3.79 -12.44 -3.78
CA GLY A 71 -3.42 -11.10 -3.28
C GLY A 71 -1.95 -11.02 -2.86
N ALA A 72 -1.45 -12.05 -2.16
CA ALA A 72 -0.06 -12.16 -1.77
C ALA A 72 0.89 -12.22 -2.97
N ALA A 73 0.56 -13.04 -3.99
CA ALA A 73 1.37 -13.13 -5.20
C ALA A 73 1.44 -11.78 -5.93
N VAL A 74 0.34 -11.06 -6.05
CA VAL A 74 0.32 -9.71 -6.63
C VAL A 74 1.20 -8.76 -5.83
N LEU A 75 1.12 -8.79 -4.50
CA LEU A 75 1.91 -7.90 -3.62
C LEU A 75 3.42 -8.22 -3.60
N VAL A 76 3.79 -9.48 -3.81
CA VAL A 76 5.19 -9.92 -3.80
C VAL A 76 5.85 -9.77 -5.17
N PHE A 77 5.12 -10.00 -6.27
CA PHE A 77 5.71 -9.99 -7.62
C PHE A 77 5.40 -8.71 -8.39
N LEU A 78 4.14 -8.27 -8.41
CA LEU A 78 3.71 -7.15 -9.24
C LEU A 78 3.91 -5.81 -8.54
N ALA A 79 3.51 -5.70 -7.27
CA ALA A 79 3.59 -4.44 -6.55
C ALA A 79 5.03 -3.86 -6.46
N PRO A 80 6.11 -4.65 -6.27
CA PRO A 80 7.46 -4.10 -6.24
C PRO A 80 7.88 -3.51 -7.60
N LEU A 81 7.47 -4.13 -8.71
CA LEU A 81 7.73 -3.61 -10.05
C LEU A 81 7.01 -2.28 -10.27
N VAL A 82 5.74 -2.19 -9.86
CA VAL A 82 4.94 -0.96 -9.95
C VAL A 82 5.55 0.15 -9.07
N MET A 83 5.93 -0.18 -7.84
CA MET A 83 6.50 0.78 -6.88
C MET A 83 7.91 1.23 -7.29
N LEU A 84 8.72 0.34 -7.89
CA LEU A 84 10.01 0.69 -8.46
C LEU A 84 9.85 1.62 -9.67
N ALA A 85 8.94 1.31 -10.60
CA ALA A 85 8.64 2.18 -11.73
C ALA A 85 8.18 3.56 -11.27
N GLN A 86 7.30 3.62 -10.27
CA GLN A 86 6.86 4.86 -9.66
C GLN A 86 8.02 5.64 -9.00
N THR A 87 8.94 4.94 -8.34
CA THR A 87 10.15 5.55 -7.74
C THR A 87 11.00 6.24 -8.80
N LEU A 88 11.22 5.60 -9.96
CA LEU A 88 11.96 6.16 -11.08
C LEU A 88 11.27 7.41 -11.66
N VAL A 89 9.95 7.38 -11.80
CA VAL A 89 9.14 8.52 -12.27
C VAL A 89 9.18 9.70 -11.28
N LEU A 90 9.16 9.42 -9.98
CA LEU A 90 9.15 10.43 -8.93
C LEU A 90 10.54 10.98 -8.60
N TRP A 91 11.62 10.26 -8.93
CA TRP A 91 13.00 10.67 -8.65
C TRP A 91 13.30 12.12 -9.04
N PRO A 92 13.06 12.59 -10.29
CA PRO A 92 13.37 13.97 -10.66
C PRO A 92 12.45 14.99 -9.97
N LYS A 93 11.28 14.59 -9.49
CA LYS A 93 10.25 15.49 -8.91
C LYS A 93 10.29 15.55 -7.39
N ARG A 94 11.10 14.71 -6.73
CA ARG A 94 11.11 14.56 -5.26
C ARG A 94 11.36 15.85 -4.47
N GLN A 95 12.01 16.85 -5.06
CA GLN A 95 12.29 18.14 -4.41
C GLN A 95 11.21 19.21 -4.64
N GLN A 96 10.21 18.96 -5.49
CA GLN A 96 9.20 19.98 -5.86
C GLN A 96 8.24 20.30 -4.70
N SER A 97 7.96 19.33 -3.83
CA SER A 97 7.10 19.52 -2.66
C SER A 97 7.29 18.38 -1.67
N HIS A 98 6.84 18.59 -0.42
CA HIS A 98 6.79 17.53 0.57
C HIS A 98 5.99 16.30 0.10
N PHE A 99 4.89 16.50 -0.66
CA PHE A 99 4.08 15.39 -1.18
C PHE A 99 4.84 14.51 -2.17
N HIS A 100 5.64 15.12 -3.04
CA HIS A 100 6.49 14.39 -3.98
C HIS A 100 7.59 13.61 -3.25
N ALA A 101 8.21 14.21 -2.23
CA ALA A 101 9.18 13.53 -1.39
C ALA A 101 8.55 12.35 -0.64
N THR A 102 7.38 12.53 -0.03
CA THR A 102 6.67 11.45 0.67
C THR A 102 6.29 10.33 -0.28
N ALA A 103 5.72 10.63 -1.45
CA ALA A 103 5.38 9.62 -2.44
C ALA A 103 6.62 8.85 -2.90
N PHE A 104 7.73 9.55 -3.15
CA PHE A 104 9.01 8.94 -3.50
C PHE A 104 9.50 7.97 -2.43
N TRP A 105 9.54 8.41 -1.17
CA TRP A 105 10.02 7.57 -0.06
C TRP A 105 9.10 6.37 0.21
N LEU A 106 7.78 6.55 0.14
CA LEU A 106 6.83 5.45 0.28
C LEU A 106 6.96 4.43 -0.86
N SER A 107 7.16 4.88 -2.10
CA SER A 107 7.41 4.00 -3.24
C SER A 107 8.74 3.26 -3.11
N PHE A 108 9.81 3.97 -2.74
CA PHE A 108 11.14 3.39 -2.57
C PHE A 108 11.19 2.38 -1.41
N ALA A 109 10.57 2.69 -0.28
CA ALA A 109 10.62 1.85 0.92
C ALA A 109 9.87 0.52 0.76
N TYR A 110 8.86 0.45 -0.10
CA TYR A 110 8.06 -0.77 -0.26
C TYR A 110 8.90 -1.96 -0.75
N THR A 111 9.76 -1.74 -1.75
CA THR A 111 10.59 -2.80 -2.35
C THR A 111 11.54 -3.49 -1.36
N PRO A 112 12.38 -2.77 -0.58
CA PRO A 112 13.19 -3.43 0.43
C PRO A 112 12.33 -4.02 1.56
N SER A 113 11.22 -3.37 1.95
CA SER A 113 10.34 -3.91 3.00
C SER A 113 9.75 -5.27 2.63
N ILE A 114 9.27 -5.47 1.40
CA ILE A 114 8.70 -6.76 1.00
C ILE A 114 9.76 -7.87 0.95
N VAL A 115 11.00 -7.53 0.57
CA VAL A 115 12.12 -8.49 0.58
C VAL A 115 12.44 -8.90 2.01
N VAL A 116 12.49 -7.96 2.95
CA VAL A 116 12.69 -8.25 4.38
C VAL A 116 11.57 -9.14 4.91
N VAL A 117 10.31 -8.80 4.62
CA VAL A 117 9.15 -9.61 5.04
C VAL A 117 9.26 -11.04 4.49
N TRP A 118 9.63 -11.19 3.22
CA TRP A 118 9.78 -12.51 2.61
C TRP A 118 10.92 -13.33 3.24
N LEU A 119 12.07 -12.71 3.53
CA LEU A 119 13.20 -13.37 4.20
C LEU A 119 12.84 -13.81 5.62
N VAL A 120 12.16 -12.96 6.38
CA VAL A 120 11.69 -13.28 7.73
C VAL A 120 10.69 -14.43 7.70
N ALA A 121 9.73 -14.39 6.78
CA ALA A 121 8.75 -15.47 6.62
C ALA A 121 9.41 -16.81 6.25
N ARG A 122 10.44 -16.79 5.41
CA ARG A 122 11.21 -17.98 5.05
C ARG A 122 11.99 -18.56 6.24
N TYR A 123 12.62 -17.72 7.05
CA TYR A 123 13.37 -18.16 8.23
C TYR A 123 12.46 -18.74 9.31
N ALA A 124 11.25 -18.20 9.48
CA ALA A 124 10.28 -18.73 10.45
C ALA A 124 9.68 -20.10 10.04
N ALA A 125 9.84 -20.51 8.77
CA ALA A 125 9.31 -21.76 8.23
C ALA A 125 10.31 -22.93 8.23
N THR A 126 11.56 -22.68 8.62
CA THR A 126 12.63 -23.70 8.78
C THR A 126 12.79 -24.08 10.24
#